data_AF-A0A8X7MHZ3-F1
#
_entry.id   AF-A0A8X7MHZ3-F1
#
_cell.length_a   1.000
_cell.length_b   1.000
_cell.length_c   1.000
_cell.angle_alpha   90.00
_cell.angle_beta   90.00
_cell.angle_gamma   90.00
#
_symmetry.space_group_name_H-M   'P 1'
#
loop_
_entity.id
_entity.type
_entity.pdbx_description
1 polymer ?
#
loop_
_entity_poly.entity_id
_entity_poly.type
_entity_poly.pdbx_seq_one_letter_code
_entity_poly.pdbx_strand_id
1 'polypeptide(L)'
;MQLPQSRPQSAPAFVVTIPRSKVNTEGRKEIGIAVRHRDVEACPVGALALYLYERWHVRSEPFPDFSSRASWYHLMLLTDGDDNTAGSDGITWGDQAQILKKAFSDLDIATSKVTHAMRGGGARMAFE
;
A
#
# COMPACT_ATOMS: atom_id res chain seq x y z
N MET A 1 -7.45 28.83 -2.66
CA MET A 1 -7.14 29.26 -1.28
C MET A 1 -5.72 28.79 -0.95
N GLN A 2 -4.74 29.68 -0.93
CA GLN A 2 -3.37 29.34 -0.50
C GLN A 2 -3.34 29.36 1.04
N LEU A 3 -2.99 28.22 1.66
CA LEU A 3 -2.84 28.14 3.09
C LEU A 3 -1.58 28.92 3.51
N PRO A 4 -1.66 29.81 4.52
CA PRO A 4 -0.48 30.49 5.03
C PRO A 4 0.46 29.41 5.60
N GLN A 5 1.71 29.38 5.15
CA GLN A 5 2.77 28.39 5.45
C GLN A 5 2.95 27.21 4.47
N SER A 6 2.61 27.36 3.18
CA SER A 6 2.97 26.41 2.12
C SER A 6 4.48 26.45 1.77
N ARG A 7 5.35 26.28 2.75
CA ARG A 7 6.77 25.99 2.51
C ARG A 7 6.92 24.49 2.29
N PRO A 8 7.86 24.03 1.44
CA PRO A 8 8.20 22.61 1.37
C PRO A 8 8.54 22.11 2.78
N GLN A 9 7.72 21.20 3.29
CA GLN A 9 7.99 20.53 4.56
C GLN A 9 8.62 19.18 4.26
N SER A 10 9.58 18.77 5.10
CA SER A 10 10.10 17.41 5.02
C SER A 10 8.94 16.44 5.25
N ALA A 11 8.67 15.59 4.28
CA ALA A 11 7.58 14.62 4.32
C ALA A 11 8.15 13.20 4.25
N PRO A 12 7.75 12.30 5.16
CA PRO A 12 8.11 10.89 5.04
C PRO A 12 7.51 10.31 3.76
N ALA A 13 8.31 9.53 3.06
CA ALA A 13 7.92 8.80 1.86
C ALA A 13 8.22 7.32 2.04
N PHE A 14 7.29 6.48 1.60
CA PHE A 14 7.50 5.06 1.44
C PHE A 14 7.97 4.78 0.01
N VAL A 15 9.12 4.13 -0.12
CA VAL A 15 9.75 3.83 -1.40
C VAL A 15 9.87 2.32 -1.56
N VAL A 16 9.22 1.79 -2.59
CA VAL A 16 9.27 0.36 -2.94
C VAL A 16 10.12 0.21 -4.19
N THR A 17 11.15 -0.61 -4.10
CA THR A 17 11.90 -1.03 -5.30
C THR A 17 11.27 -2.28 -5.87
N ILE A 18 10.92 -2.25 -7.15
CA ILE A 18 10.32 -3.36 -7.89
C ILE A 18 11.40 -3.91 -8.84
N PRO A 19 12.13 -4.97 -8.45
CA PRO A 19 13.25 -5.47 -9.24
C PRO A 19 12.80 -6.23 -10.50
N ARG A 20 11.59 -6.79 -10.49
CA ARG A 20 10.98 -7.50 -11.61
C ARG A 20 9.49 -7.24 -11.65
N SER A 21 8.97 -7.06 -12.85
CA SER A 21 7.54 -6.99 -13.13
C SER A 21 7.27 -7.69 -14.47
N LYS A 22 6.01 -8.06 -14.73
CA LYS A 22 5.62 -8.77 -15.97
C LYS A 22 6.06 -8.03 -17.25
N VAL A 23 6.14 -6.70 -17.19
CA VAL A 23 6.47 -5.83 -18.34
C VAL A 23 7.94 -5.41 -18.36
N ASN A 24 8.72 -5.74 -17.34
CA ASN A 24 10.10 -5.32 -17.19
C ASN A 24 11.07 -6.45 -17.59
N THR A 25 11.08 -6.74 -18.89
CA THR A 25 11.91 -7.79 -19.50
C THR A 25 13.41 -7.46 -19.49
N GLU A 26 13.76 -6.18 -19.39
CA GLU A 26 15.13 -5.66 -19.40
C GLU A 26 15.75 -5.54 -18.00
N GLY A 27 15.00 -5.86 -16.94
CA GLY A 27 15.50 -5.81 -15.56
C GLY A 27 15.79 -4.38 -15.05
N ARG A 28 15.09 -3.38 -15.58
CA ARG A 28 15.22 -1.98 -15.13
C ARG A 28 14.78 -1.87 -13.67
N LYS A 29 15.42 -1.01 -12.88
CA LYS A 29 14.93 -0.74 -11.51
C LYS A 29 13.67 0.11 -11.59
N GLU A 30 12.53 -0.49 -11.29
CA GLU A 30 11.26 0.23 -11.15
C GLU A 30 11.09 0.66 -9.68
N ILE A 31 10.50 1.84 -9.45
CA ILE A 31 10.31 2.40 -8.11
C ILE A 31 8.86 2.86 -7.98
N GLY A 32 8.19 2.40 -6.92
CA GLY A 32 6.92 2.93 -6.45
C GLY A 32 7.18 3.88 -5.28
N ILE A 33 6.50 5.03 -5.26
CA ILE A 33 6.63 6.02 -4.20
C ILE A 33 5.25 6.40 -3.70
N ALA A 34 5.08 6.43 -2.38
CA ALA A 34 3.93 6.99 -1.70
C ALA A 34 4.41 8.02 -0.67
N VAL A 35 3.86 9.23 -0.71
CA VAL A 35 4.26 10.33 0.18
C VAL A 35 3.11 10.68 1.11
N ARG A 36 3.42 11.23 2.29
CA ARG A 36 2.40 11.78 3.19
C ARG A 36 1.54 12.81 2.45
N HIS A 37 0.23 12.61 2.51
CA HIS A 37 -0.75 13.55 1.98
C HIS A 37 -1.24 14.50 3.09
N ARG A 38 -1.68 15.71 2.71
CA ARG A 38 -2.20 16.71 3.66
C ARG A 38 -3.55 16.29 4.26
N ASP A 39 -4.38 15.67 3.44
CA ASP A 39 -5.65 15.08 3.84
C ASP A 39 -5.36 13.68 4.37
N VAL A 40 -5.78 13.45 5.61
CA VAL A 40 -5.52 12.24 6.37
C VAL A 40 -6.24 11.02 5.80
N GLU A 41 -7.44 11.20 5.24
CA GLU A 41 -8.24 10.09 4.69
C GLU A 41 -7.66 9.59 3.36
N ALA A 42 -7.00 10.48 2.61
CA ALA A 42 -6.31 10.15 1.37
C ALA A 42 -4.82 9.81 1.57
N CYS A 43 -4.32 9.79 2.82
CA CYS A 43 -2.88 9.65 3.09
C CYS A 43 -2.42 8.19 3.11
N PRO A 44 -1.65 7.71 2.10
CA PRO A 44 -1.21 6.32 2.06
C PRO A 44 -0.21 5.98 3.17
N VAL A 45 0.65 6.93 3.56
CA VAL A 45 1.60 6.75 4.67
C VAL A 45 0.88 6.64 6.01
N GLY A 46 -0.17 7.45 6.22
CA GLY A 46 -1.00 7.40 7.42
C GLY A 46 -1.79 6.10 7.51
N ALA A 47 -2.44 5.71 6.41
CA ALA A 47 -3.18 4.44 6.32
C ALA A 47 -2.27 3.24 6.60
N LEU A 48 -1.05 3.21 6.03
CA LEU A 48 -0.10 2.14 6.29
C LEU A 48 0.36 2.12 7.76
N ALA A 49 0.62 3.28 8.37
CA ALA A 49 1.03 3.35 9.77
C ALA A 49 -0.06 2.81 10.72
N LEU A 50 -1.33 3.17 10.47
CA LEU A 50 -2.47 2.67 11.25
C LEU A 50 -2.63 1.15 11.10
N TYR A 51 -2.48 0.64 9.89
CA TYR A 51 -2.53 -0.80 9.63
C TYR A 51 -1.40 -1.56 10.34
N LEU A 52 -0.15 -1.07 10.28
CA LEU A 52 0.97 -1.70 11.00
C LEU A 52 0.81 -1.63 12.54
N TYR A 53 0.25 -0.54 13.05
CA TYR A 53 -0.11 -0.42 14.46
C TYR A 53 -1.17 -1.45 14.86
N GLU A 54 -2.22 -1.59 14.07
CA GLU A 54 -3.28 -2.57 14.31
C GLU A 54 -2.71 -4.00 14.38
N ARG A 55 -1.87 -4.38 13.43
CA ARG A 55 -1.26 -5.72 13.38
C ARG A 55 -0.46 -6.07 14.63
N TRP A 56 0.56 -5.26 14.93
CA TRP A 56 1.53 -5.65 15.95
C TRP A 56 1.20 -5.16 17.35
N HIS A 57 0.44 -4.07 17.46
CA HIS A 57 0.08 -3.52 18.77
C HIS A 57 -1.32 -3.95 19.21
N VAL A 58 -2.32 -3.92 18.33
CA VAL A 58 -3.71 -4.25 18.71
C VAL A 58 -3.94 -5.75 18.66
N ARG A 59 -3.63 -6.40 17.53
CA ARG A 59 -3.76 -7.86 17.36
C ARG A 59 -2.61 -8.65 17.98
N SER A 60 -1.57 -7.97 18.43
CA SER A 60 -0.39 -8.59 19.06
C SER A 60 0.27 -9.66 18.18
N GLU A 61 0.25 -9.49 16.85
CA GLU A 61 1.03 -10.33 15.95
C GLU A 61 2.52 -10.28 16.35
N PRO A 62 3.28 -11.38 16.20
CA PRO A 62 4.72 -11.36 16.42
C PRO A 62 5.40 -10.28 15.57
N PHE A 63 6.15 -9.39 16.23
CA PHE A 63 6.87 -8.34 15.53
C PHE A 63 8.00 -8.95 14.68
N PRO A 64 8.26 -8.44 13.45
CA PRO A 64 9.28 -9.00 12.58
C PRO A 64 10.69 -8.93 13.20
N ASP A 65 11.44 -10.01 13.04
CA ASP A 65 12.88 -10.00 13.34
C ASP A 65 13.65 -9.36 12.18
N PHE A 66 14.23 -8.17 12.44
CA PHE A 66 15.04 -7.44 11.47
C PHE A 66 16.54 -7.74 11.54
N SER A 67 16.96 -8.75 12.32
CA SER A 67 18.38 -9.13 12.44
C SER A 67 18.99 -9.59 11.12
N SER A 68 18.19 -10.22 10.25
CA SER A 68 18.62 -10.70 8.94
C SER A 68 17.50 -10.57 7.91
N ARG A 69 17.84 -10.40 6.63
CA ARG A 69 16.84 -10.38 5.55
C ARG A 69 16.00 -11.66 5.49
N ALA A 70 16.63 -12.82 5.75
CA ALA A 70 15.95 -14.11 5.75
C ALA A 70 14.86 -14.19 6.83
N SER A 71 15.07 -13.51 7.97
CA SER A 71 14.15 -13.49 9.10
C SER A 71 12.81 -12.81 8.81
N TRP A 72 12.71 -11.93 7.80
CA TRP A 72 11.48 -11.14 7.57
C TRP A 72 11.04 -10.99 6.11
N TYR A 73 11.89 -11.27 5.11
CA TYR A 73 11.52 -11.10 3.69
C TYR A 73 10.37 -11.99 3.24
N HIS A 74 10.07 -13.06 3.97
CA HIS A 74 8.96 -13.97 3.70
C HIS A 74 7.63 -13.48 4.30
N LEU A 75 7.65 -12.46 5.16
CA LEU A 75 6.44 -11.92 5.78
C LEU A 75 5.67 -11.05 4.79
N MET A 76 4.37 -11.31 4.66
CA MET A 76 3.51 -10.51 3.79
C MET A 76 3.16 -9.17 4.44
N LEU A 77 3.20 -8.10 3.63
CA LEU A 77 2.80 -6.76 4.07
C LEU A 77 1.30 -6.70 4.33
N LEU A 78 0.48 -7.11 3.36
CA LEU A 78 -0.97 -7.21 3.48
C LEU A 78 -1.36 -8.66 3.77
N THR A 79 -2.08 -8.88 4.86
CA THR A 79 -2.48 -10.21 5.35
C THR A 79 -3.99 -10.37 5.27
N ASP A 80 -4.47 -11.60 5.17
CA ASP A 80 -5.88 -11.98 5.14
C ASP A 80 -6.54 -12.02 6.53
N GLY A 81 -5.75 -11.93 7.61
CA GLY A 81 -6.24 -11.81 8.98
C GLY A 81 -5.90 -13.01 9.87
N ASP A 82 -5.40 -14.09 9.29
CA ASP A 82 -4.81 -15.19 10.05
C ASP A 82 -3.37 -14.83 10.46
N ASP A 83 -2.89 -15.41 11.57
CA ASP A 83 -1.51 -15.19 12.04
C ASP A 83 -0.55 -15.42 10.86
N ASN A 84 0.25 -14.39 10.56
CA ASN A 84 1.16 -14.32 9.43
C ASN A 84 2.32 -15.31 9.62
N THR A 85 1.99 -16.59 9.55
CA THR A 85 2.91 -17.72 9.67
C THR A 85 3.73 -17.82 8.39
N ALA A 86 4.95 -18.32 8.53
CA ALA A 86 5.83 -18.54 7.39
C ALA A 86 5.14 -19.46 6.37
N GLY A 87 4.68 -18.90 5.25
CA GLY A 87 3.92 -19.61 4.22
C GLY A 87 2.51 -19.06 3.93
N SER A 88 2.04 -18.02 4.61
CA SER A 88 0.81 -17.31 4.20
C SER A 88 1.00 -16.66 2.82
N ASP A 89 0.05 -16.89 1.91
CA ASP A 89 -0.02 -16.25 0.59
C ASP A 89 -0.46 -14.77 0.70
N GLY A 90 -0.80 -14.30 1.91
CA GLY A 90 -1.35 -12.98 2.17
C GLY A 90 -2.66 -12.75 1.41
N ILE A 91 -2.95 -11.47 1.11
CA ILE A 91 -4.12 -11.13 0.29
C ILE A 91 -3.89 -11.58 -1.16
N THR A 92 -4.70 -12.52 -1.65
CA THR A 92 -4.64 -12.94 -3.05
C THR A 92 -5.23 -11.89 -3.98
N TRP A 93 -4.96 -12.03 -5.28
CA TRP A 93 -5.59 -11.16 -6.29
C TRP A 93 -7.12 -11.26 -6.26
N GLY A 94 -7.66 -12.47 -6.00
CA GLY A 94 -9.09 -12.70 -5.90
C GLY A 94 -9.71 -11.92 -4.75
N ASP A 95 -9.10 -12.00 -3.58
CA ASP A 95 -9.54 -11.29 -2.37
C ASP A 95 -9.52 -9.78 -2.59
N GLN A 96 -8.40 -9.26 -3.11
CA GLN A 96 -8.28 -7.84 -3.44
C GLN A 96 -9.36 -7.39 -4.43
N ALA A 97 -9.63 -8.18 -5.47
CA ALA A 97 -10.64 -7.84 -6.46
C ALA A 97 -12.05 -7.81 -5.87
N GLN A 98 -12.39 -8.73 -4.95
CA GLN A 98 -13.70 -8.74 -4.30
C GLN A 98 -13.89 -7.55 -3.35
N ILE A 99 -12.88 -7.25 -2.53
CA ILE A 99 -12.91 -6.08 -1.62
C ILE A 99 -13.12 -4.79 -2.41
N LEU A 100 -12.36 -4.61 -3.50
CA LEU A 100 -12.48 -3.41 -4.34
C LEU A 100 -13.81 -3.34 -5.08
N LYS A 101 -14.33 -4.46 -5.61
CA LYS A 101 -15.67 -4.49 -6.24
C LYS A 101 -16.75 -4.07 -5.26
N LYS A 102 -16.69 -4.57 -4.02
CA LYS A 102 -17.62 -4.17 -2.97
C LYS A 102 -17.53 -2.67 -2.69
N ALA A 103 -16.33 -2.16 -2.45
CA ALA A 103 -16.12 -0.74 -2.19
C ALA A 103 -16.61 0.15 -3.35
N PHE A 104 -16.35 -0.25 -4.60
CA PHE A 104 -16.84 0.49 -5.76
C PHE A 104 -18.36 0.43 -5.91
N SER A 105 -18.98 -0.71 -5.62
CA SER A 105 -20.45 -0.83 -5.62
C SER A 105 -21.07 0.04 -4.54
N ASP A 106 -20.50 0.08 -3.34
CA ASP A 106 -21.01 0.89 -2.21
C ASP A 106 -20.89 2.41 -2.47
N LEU A 107 -20.04 2.81 -3.43
CA LEU A 107 -19.78 4.20 -3.83
C LEU A 107 -20.33 4.54 -5.23
N ASP A 108 -21.12 3.65 -5.85
CA ASP A 108 -21.64 3.80 -7.22
C ASP A 108 -20.55 4.08 -8.29
N ILE A 109 -19.35 3.52 -8.12
CA ILE A 109 -18.23 3.68 -9.04
C ILE A 109 -18.24 2.56 -10.09
N ALA A 110 -18.50 2.92 -11.35
CA ALA A 110 -18.40 1.98 -12.47
C ALA A 110 -16.95 1.89 -13.02
N THR A 111 -16.35 0.69 -13.01
CA THR A 111 -15.02 0.46 -13.59
C THR A 111 -14.85 -0.95 -14.15
N SER A 112 -14.15 -1.06 -15.28
CA SER A 112 -13.69 -2.34 -15.84
C SER A 112 -12.29 -2.73 -15.34
N LYS A 113 -11.59 -1.83 -14.65
CA LYS A 113 -10.20 -1.99 -14.21
C LYS A 113 -10.13 -2.10 -12.69
N VAL A 114 -10.73 -3.12 -12.09
CA VAL A 114 -10.92 -3.25 -10.63
C VAL A 114 -9.62 -3.03 -9.84
N THR A 115 -8.66 -3.96 -9.89
CA THR A 115 -7.41 -3.88 -9.10
C THR A 115 -6.42 -2.83 -9.63
N HIS A 116 -6.66 -2.29 -10.82
CA HIS A 116 -5.83 -1.27 -11.44
C HIS A 116 -6.44 0.14 -11.41
N ALA A 117 -7.63 0.31 -10.83
CA ALA A 117 -8.35 1.58 -10.80
C ALA A 117 -7.49 2.65 -10.14
N MET A 118 -6.84 2.30 -9.02
CA MET A 118 -5.98 3.21 -8.26
C MET A 118 -4.71 3.63 -9.01
N ARG A 119 -4.19 2.80 -9.94
CA ARG A 119 -3.04 3.17 -10.77
C ARG A 119 -3.39 4.32 -11.72
N GLY A 120 -4.57 4.25 -12.33
CA GLY A 120 -5.06 5.31 -13.23
C GLY A 120 -5.57 6.54 -12.49
N GLY A 121 -6.31 6.33 -11.39
CA GLY A 121 -6.86 7.40 -10.57
C GLY A 121 -5.79 8.20 -9.83
N GLY A 122 -4.87 7.52 -9.14
CA GLY A 122 -3.80 8.17 -8.40
C GLY A 122 -2.87 9.02 -9.28
N ALA A 123 -2.58 8.56 -10.50
CA ALA A 123 -1.79 9.33 -11.46
C ALA A 123 -2.46 10.65 -11.87
N ARG A 124 -3.79 10.72 -11.86
CA ARG A 124 -4.54 11.95 -12.17
C ARG A 124 -4.55 12.93 -11.00
N MET A 125 -4.69 12.41 -9.77
CA MET A 125 -4.70 13.25 -8.57
C MET A 125 -3.31 13.80 -8.20
N ALA A 126 -2.22 13.23 -8.74
CA ALA A 126 -0.87 13.73 -8.48
C ALA A 126 -0.58 15.14 -9.05
N PHE A 127 -1.44 15.63 -9.96
CA PHE A 127 -1.33 16.96 -10.57
C PHE A 127 -2.29 18.00 -10.00
N GLU A 128 -3.16 17.60 -9.06
CA GLU A 128 -4.13 18.49 -8.38
C GLU A 128 -3.53 19.09 -7.09
#